data_AF-A0A6N9T0I4-F1
#
_entry.id   AF-A0A6N9T0I4-F1
#
_cell.length_a   1.000
_cell.length_b   1.000
_cell.length_c   1.000
_cell.angle_alpha   90.00
_cell.angle_beta   90.00
_cell.angle_gamma   90.00
#
_symmetry.space_group_name_H-M   'P 1'
#
loop_
_entity.id
_entity.type
_entity.pdbx_description
1 polymer ?
#
loop_
_entity_poly.entity_id
_entity_poly.type
_entity_poly.pdbx_seq_one_letter_code
_entity_poly.pdbx_strand_id
1 'polypeptide(L)'
;MHLNTEIGLIIDSPVLAQQIATRFDAMVQPANAYQLALRPNDVGQSLVWRTRKNGKTVEYTTEPARSDWQRIKANILSLLPMDDEL
;
A
#
# COMPACT_ATOMS: atom_id res chain seq x y z
N MET A 1 -2.76 12.77 -24.61
CA MET A 1 -2.14 11.43 -24.69
C MET A 1 -0.74 11.52 -24.11
N HIS A 2 -0.61 11.21 -22.82
CA HIS A 2 0.68 10.90 -22.22
C HIS A 2 0.77 9.37 -22.22
N LEU A 3 1.63 8.82 -23.06
CA LEU A 3 1.91 7.38 -23.05
C LEU A 3 2.98 7.13 -21.99
N ASN A 4 2.59 6.49 -20.90
CA ASN A 4 3.56 5.93 -19.96
C ASN A 4 4.29 4.78 -20.67
N THR A 5 5.58 4.96 -20.93
CA THR A 5 6.45 3.90 -21.46
C THR A 5 7.16 3.23 -20.30
N GLU A 6 6.57 2.17 -19.78
CA GLU A 6 7.20 1.33 -18.75
C GLU A 6 8.00 0.21 -19.42
N ILE A 7 9.21 -0.04 -18.93
CA ILE A 7 10.05 -1.15 -19.39
C ILE A 7 10.13 -2.17 -18.26
N GLY A 8 9.65 -3.38 -18.53
CA GLY A 8 9.83 -4.54 -17.65
C GLY A 8 11.07 -5.35 -18.03
N LEU A 9 11.79 -5.83 -17.03
CA LEU A 9 12.91 -6.77 -17.20
C LEU A 9 12.64 -8.05 -16.41
N ILE A 10 12.78 -9.20 -17.05
CA ILE A 10 12.75 -10.51 -16.38
C ILE A 10 14.20 -10.97 -16.21
N ILE A 11 14.60 -11.25 -14.97
CA ILE A 11 15.93 -11.74 -14.63
C ILE A 11 15.77 -13.15 -14.04
N ASP A 12 16.26 -14.16 -14.75
CA ASP A 12 16.34 -15.53 -14.22
C ASP A 12 17.68 -15.71 -13.47
N SER A 13 17.65 -15.51 -12.16
CA SER A 13 18.80 -15.70 -11.29
C SER A 13 18.34 -16.06 -9.87
N PRO A 14 18.52 -17.32 -9.43
CA PRO A 14 18.13 -17.75 -8.08
C PRO A 14 18.81 -16.93 -6.97
N VAL A 15 20.07 -16.53 -7.18
CA VAL A 15 20.85 -15.75 -6.21
C VAL A 15 20.25 -14.35 -6.04
N LEU A 16 19.95 -13.65 -7.15
CA LEU A 16 19.34 -12.31 -7.08
C LEU A 16 17.91 -12.37 -6.54
N ALA A 17 17.13 -13.36 -6.96
CA ALA A 17 15.77 -13.58 -6.47
C ALA A 17 15.75 -13.72 -4.94
N GLN A 18 16.64 -14.55 -4.37
CA GLN A 18 16.72 -14.73 -2.92
C GLN A 18 17.14 -13.44 -2.19
N GLN A 19 18.09 -12.70 -2.74
CA GLN A 19 18.52 -11.43 -2.15
C GLN A 19 17.39 -10.39 -2.13
N ILE A 20 16.62 -10.31 -3.22
CA ILE A 20 15.46 -9.41 -3.33
C ILE A 20 14.38 -9.85 -2.35
N ALA A 21 14.03 -11.14 -2.30
CA ALA A 21 13.03 -11.67 -1.37
C ALA A 21 13.38 -11.34 0.08
N THR A 22 14.60 -11.62 0.52
CA THR A 22 15.05 -11.32 1.89
C THR A 22 14.95 -9.82 2.22
N ARG A 23 15.31 -8.95 1.27
CA ARG A 23 15.19 -7.49 1.46
C ARG A 23 13.74 -7.05 1.52
N PHE A 24 12.91 -7.59 0.63
CA PHE A 24 11.49 -7.30 0.57
C PHE A 24 10.80 -7.70 1.88
N ASP A 25 11.08 -8.90 2.40
CA ASP A 25 10.57 -9.39 3.68
C ASP A 25 10.89 -8.44 4.84
N ALA A 26 12.09 -7.86 4.87
CA ALA A 26 12.47 -6.86 5.86
C ALA A 26 11.72 -5.52 5.65
N MET A 27 11.53 -5.11 4.40
CA MET A 27 10.80 -3.88 4.05
C MET A 27 9.31 -3.96 4.38
N VAL A 28 8.68 -5.12 4.23
CA VAL A 28 7.23 -5.29 4.47
C VAL A 28 6.87 -5.69 5.90
N GLN A 29 7.85 -5.71 6.81
CA GLN A 29 7.56 -5.95 8.23
C GLN A 29 6.49 -4.97 8.75
N PRO A 30 5.60 -5.38 9.67
CA PRO A 30 4.52 -4.53 10.16
C PRO A 30 4.96 -3.20 10.78
N ALA A 31 6.23 -3.05 11.17
CA ALA A 31 6.79 -1.79 11.65
C ALA A 31 7.04 -0.76 10.53
N ASN A 32 7.20 -1.22 9.29
CA ASN A 32 7.54 -0.44 8.10
C ASN A 32 6.37 -0.31 7.12
N ALA A 33 5.38 -1.20 7.22
CA ALA A 33 4.24 -1.29 6.32
C ALA A 33 2.92 -1.52 7.08
N TYR A 34 1.81 -1.32 6.38
CA TYR A 34 0.48 -1.66 6.87
C TYR A 34 -0.01 -2.94 6.21
N GLN A 35 -0.46 -3.90 7.02
CA GLN A 35 -1.14 -5.09 6.56
C GLN A 35 -2.65 -4.84 6.53
N LEU A 36 -3.27 -5.06 5.38
CA LEU A 36 -4.71 -4.99 5.24
C LEU A 36 -5.37 -6.27 5.77
N ALA A 37 -6.47 -6.10 6.50
CA ALA A 37 -7.35 -7.19 6.89
C ALA A 37 -8.81 -6.74 6.81
N LEU A 38 -9.71 -7.71 6.66
CA LEU A 38 -11.14 -7.49 6.73
C LEU A 38 -11.65 -7.89 8.11
N ARG A 39 -12.47 -7.05 8.72
CA ARG A 39 -13.15 -7.31 9.99
C ARG A 39 -14.65 -7.32 9.78
N PRO A 40 -15.37 -8.36 10.23
CA PRO A 40 -16.83 -8.34 10.26
C PRO A 40 -17.37 -7.13 11.03
N ASN A 41 -18.46 -6.55 10.54
CA ASN A 41 -19.23 -5.52 11.23
C ASN A 41 -20.74 -5.76 11.00
N ASP A 42 -21.59 -4.94 11.63
CA ASP A 42 -23.05 -5.10 11.61
C ASP A 42 -23.68 -5.01 10.20
N VAL A 43 -22.94 -4.47 9.22
CA VAL A 43 -23.38 -4.26 7.83
C VAL A 43 -22.58 -5.07 6.81
N GLY A 44 -21.69 -5.97 7.24
CA GLY A 44 -20.83 -6.77 6.37
C GLY A 44 -19.38 -6.85 6.85
N GLN A 45 -18.45 -6.28 6.08
CA GLN A 45 -17.01 -6.28 6.39
C GLN A 45 -16.43 -4.87 6.25
N SER A 46 -15.48 -4.54 7.14
CA SER A 46 -14.73 -3.28 7.12
C SER A 46 -13.24 -3.54 6.91
N LEU A 47 -12.59 -2.65 6.18
CA LEU A 47 -11.15 -2.67 5.98
C LEU A 47 -10.43 -2.13 7.22
N VAL A 48 -9.43 -2.86 7.71
CA VAL A 48 -8.54 -2.42 8.79
C VAL A 48 -7.08 -2.50 8.35
N TRP A 49 -6.32 -1.48 8.73
CA TRP A 49 -4.90 -1.34 8.45
C TRP A 49 -4.13 -1.64 9.73
N ARG A 50 -3.35 -2.73 9.75
CA ARG A 50 -2.58 -3.18 10.91
C ARG A 50 -1.12 -2.82 10.75
N THR A 51 -0.49 -2.30 11.80
CA THR A 51 0.95 -1.99 11.83
C THR A 51 1.51 -2.23 13.23
N ARG A 52 2.82 -2.07 13.41
CA ARG A 52 3.48 -2.14 14.70
C ARG A 52 4.16 -0.81 15.03
N LYS A 53 3.71 -0.13 16.08
CA LYS A 53 4.34 1.09 16.61
C LYS A 53 4.86 0.84 18.00
N ASN A 54 6.13 1.17 18.26
CA ASN A 54 6.78 0.98 19.57
C ASN A 54 6.59 -0.44 20.14
N GLY A 55 6.70 -1.45 19.27
CA GLY A 55 6.54 -2.85 19.65
C GLY A 55 5.09 -3.33 19.82
N LYS A 56 4.08 -2.44 19.74
CA LYS A 56 2.66 -2.76 19.90
C LYS A 56 1.92 -2.77 18.57
N THR A 57 1.00 -3.71 18.41
CA THR A 57 0.09 -3.73 17.26
C THR A 57 -0.88 -2.56 17.37
N VAL A 58 -1.00 -1.79 16.29
CA VAL A 58 -1.94 -0.68 16.14
C VAL A 58 -2.78 -0.94 14.92
N GLU A 59 -4.08 -0.68 15.02
CA GLU A 59 -5.02 -0.84 13.93
C GLU A 59 -5.67 0.51 13.61
N TYR A 60 -5.88 0.77 12.33
CA TYR A 60 -6.61 1.92 11.83
C TYR A 60 -7.79 1.44 10.99
N THR A 61 -8.96 2.02 11.19
CA THR A 61 -10.14 1.80 10.32
C THR A 61 -10.13 2.70 9.09
N THR A 62 -9.10 3.54 8.99
CA THR A 62 -8.93 4.60 7.99
C THR A 62 -7.49 4.56 7.49
N GLU A 63 -7.28 4.80 6.21
CA GLU A 63 -5.93 4.83 5.61
C GLU A 63 -5.00 5.80 6.38
N PRO A 64 -3.91 5.29 6.99
CA PRO A 64 -3.07 6.07 7.93
C PRO A 64 -1.93 6.86 7.28
N ALA A 65 -1.61 6.58 6.01
CA ALA A 65 -0.49 7.20 5.29
C ALA A 65 -0.83 8.55 4.63
N ARG A 66 -2.07 9.03 4.77
CA ARG A 66 -2.45 10.37 4.33
C ARG A 66 -2.74 11.25 5.54
N SER A 67 -2.13 12.43 5.59
CA SER A 67 -2.70 13.51 6.39
C SER A 67 -4.10 13.83 5.88
N ASP A 68 -5.01 14.31 6.74
CA ASP A 68 -6.38 14.68 6.31
C ASP A 68 -6.37 15.61 5.10
N TRP A 69 -5.32 16.44 4.99
CA TRP A 69 -5.07 17.31 3.84
C TRP A 69 -4.64 16.58 2.56
N GLN A 70 -3.80 15.54 2.65
CA GLN A 70 -3.46 14.68 1.50
C GLN A 70 -4.68 13.90 1.01
N ARG A 71 -5.62 13.55 1.90
CA ARG A 71 -6.89 12.92 1.54
C ARG A 71 -7.84 13.89 0.84
N ILE A 72 -7.98 15.12 1.32
CA ILE A 72 -8.77 16.16 0.63
C ILE A 72 -8.19 16.42 -0.77
N LYS A 73 -6.86 16.55 -0.88
CA LYS A 73 -6.19 16.68 -2.17
C LYS A 73 -6.47 15.51 -3.09
N ALA A 74 -6.31 14.27 -2.62
CA ALA A 74 -6.58 13.10 -3.45
C ALA A 74 -8.06 12.99 -3.86
N ASN A 75 -9.01 13.38 -3.01
CA ASN A 75 -10.43 13.42 -3.37
C ASN A 75 -10.74 14.52 -4.39
N ILE A 76 -10.12 15.70 -4.28
CA ILE A 76 -10.23 16.78 -5.28
C ILE A 76 -9.57 16.36 -6.60
N LEU A 77 -8.42 15.69 -6.53
CA LEU A 77 -7.70 15.17 -7.69
C LEU A 77 -8.44 14.01 -8.36
N SER A 78 -9.13 13.14 -7.61
CA SER A 78 -9.97 12.08 -8.19
C SER A 78 -11.26 12.60 -8.83
N LEU A 79 -11.64 13.86 -8.59
CA LEU A 79 -12.74 14.54 -9.28
C LEU A 79 -12.27 15.20 -10.58
N LEU A 80 -10.96 15.34 -10.78
CA LEU A 80 -10.38 15.60 -12.09
C LEU A 80 -10.34 14.27 -12.85
N PRO A 81 -10.51 14.26 -14.19
CA PRO A 81 -10.39 13.05 -14.98
C PRO A 81 -8.94 12.56 -14.93
N MET A 82 -8.62 11.71 -13.95
CA MET A 82 -7.37 10.95 -13.83
C MET A 82 -7.56 9.50 -14.28
N ASP A 83 -8.55 9.25 -15.13
CA ASP A 83 -8.78 7.94 -15.74
C ASP A 83 -7.79 7.63 -16.88
N ASP A 84 -6.82 8.52 -17.15
CA ASP A 84 -5.85 8.40 -18.24
C ASP A 84 -4.44 7.95 -17.76
N GLU A 85 -4.35 7.14 -16.69
CA GLU A 85 -3.12 6.39 -16.37
C GLU A 85 -3.39 4.90 -16.19
N LEU A 86 -3.81 4.26 -17.29
CA LEU A 86 -3.57 2.85 -17.60
C LEU A 86 -3.05 2.71 -19.03
#